data_AF-A0A3D2JMP0-F1
#
_entry.id   AF-A0A3D2JMP0-F1
#
_cell.length_a   1.000
_cell.length_b   1.000
_cell.length_c   1.000
_cell.angle_alpha   90.00
_cell.angle_beta   90.00
_cell.angle_gamma   90.00
#
_symmetry.space_group_name_H-M   'P 1'
#
loop_
_entity.id
_entity.type
_entity.pdbx_description
1 polymer ?
#
loop_
_entity_poly.entity_id
_entity_poly.type
_entity_poly.pdbx_seq_one_letter_code
_entity_poly.pdbx_strand_id
1 'polypeptide(L)'
;MLESRRGLNFNPNGNAYGPGLTGTSLGWVQDSVDLSAYAGNEILLRFEYITDDAVFSKGPCFDDFEIEEIGWSDNTSNDGGWVAEGFVRVRGTIPTQYLMQLIHEKDVGEPVVYQMPIDITGKGEFTIENVGDDDLVVVVISAVTRASTLPTEYTVTLRE
;
A
#
# COMPACT_ATOMS: atom_id res chain seq x y z
N MET A 1 -12.19 8.81 21.44
CA MET A 1 -12.25 9.05 19.99
C MET A 1 -13.08 10.28 19.74
N LEU A 2 -12.72 11.06 18.73
CA LEU A 2 -13.50 12.23 18.33
C LEU A 2 -14.58 11.79 17.35
N GLU A 3 -15.80 12.32 17.49
CA GLU A 3 -16.89 12.04 16.57
C GLU A 3 -16.86 13.06 15.43
N SER A 4 -16.51 12.58 14.22
CA SER A 4 -16.57 13.41 13.02
C SER A 4 -17.99 13.49 12.48
N ARG A 5 -18.25 14.47 11.61
CA ARG A 5 -19.56 14.67 10.98
C ARG A 5 -20.07 13.44 10.22
N ARG A 6 -19.17 12.65 9.63
CA ARG A 6 -19.50 11.42 8.90
C ARG A 6 -19.30 10.15 9.73
N GLY A 7 -18.75 10.26 10.93
CA GLY A 7 -18.56 9.15 11.85
C GLY A 7 -19.90 8.55 12.29
N LEU A 8 -19.91 7.23 12.49
CA LEU A 8 -21.08 6.51 12.99
C LEU A 8 -20.72 5.78 14.28
N ASN A 9 -21.63 5.81 15.25
CA ASN A 9 -21.59 4.98 16.45
C ASN A 9 -22.22 3.60 16.23
N PHE A 10 -22.28 3.13 14.97
CA PHE A 10 -22.92 1.87 14.60
C PHE A 10 -22.02 0.68 15.00
N ASN A 11 -22.49 -0.13 15.95
CA ASN A 11 -21.72 -1.25 16.49
C ASN A 11 -22.56 -2.54 16.56
N PRO A 12 -22.93 -3.14 15.41
CA PRO A 12 -23.80 -4.33 15.39
C PRO A 12 -23.13 -5.58 15.97
N ASN A 13 -21.79 -5.65 15.89
CA ASN A 13 -21.01 -6.84 16.28
C ASN A 13 -20.26 -6.67 17.61
N GLY A 14 -20.41 -5.53 18.29
CA GLY A 14 -19.72 -5.25 19.56
C GLY A 14 -18.23 -4.90 19.44
N ASN A 15 -17.68 -4.84 18.22
CA ASN A 15 -16.24 -4.65 17.97
C ASN A 15 -15.80 -3.20 17.73
N ALA A 16 -16.73 -2.22 17.72
CA ALA A 16 -16.36 -0.82 17.53
C ALA A 16 -15.73 -0.23 18.81
N TYR A 17 -14.58 0.45 18.67
CA TYR A 17 -13.86 1.12 19.75
C TYR A 17 -14.35 2.56 20.03
N GLY A 18 -15.37 3.01 19.28
CA GLY A 18 -15.93 4.36 19.35
C GLY A 18 -16.57 4.75 18.02
N PRO A 19 -17.03 6.01 17.88
CA PRO A 19 -17.45 6.55 16.60
C PRO A 19 -16.32 6.46 15.59
N GLY A 20 -16.62 6.01 14.38
CA GLY A 20 -15.61 5.82 13.35
C GLY A 20 -16.19 5.89 11.94
N LEU A 21 -15.29 6.03 10.97
CA LEU A 21 -15.61 5.98 9.55
C LEU A 21 -15.63 4.53 9.07
N THR A 22 -16.73 4.14 8.42
CA THR A 22 -16.90 2.79 7.86
C THR A 22 -17.51 2.87 6.45
N GLY A 23 -17.42 1.78 5.70
CA GLY A 23 -17.97 1.71 4.34
C GLY A 23 -17.07 2.35 3.28
N THR A 24 -17.68 2.84 2.19
CA THR A 24 -17.00 3.47 1.06
C THR A 24 -17.50 4.90 0.86
N SER A 25 -16.59 5.83 0.55
CA SER A 25 -16.91 7.22 0.24
C SER A 25 -17.25 7.45 -1.23
N LEU A 26 -17.02 6.48 -2.12
CA LEU A 26 -17.16 6.58 -3.58
C LEU A 26 -16.33 7.73 -4.22
N GLY A 27 -15.23 8.11 -3.56
CA GLY A 27 -14.35 9.21 -3.99
C GLY A 27 -13.87 10.05 -2.80
N TRP A 28 -13.29 11.21 -3.09
CA TRP A 28 -12.93 12.18 -2.07
C TRP A 28 -14.17 12.85 -1.50
N VAL A 29 -14.26 12.91 -0.18
CA VAL A 29 -15.33 13.57 0.55
C VAL A 29 -14.73 14.38 1.69
N GLN A 30 -15.31 15.55 1.96
CA GLN A 30 -14.91 16.34 3.11
C GLN A 30 -15.55 15.79 4.39
N ASP A 31 -14.78 15.79 5.47
CA ASP A 31 -15.24 15.48 6.82
C ASP A 31 -14.62 16.48 7.80
N SER A 32 -15.24 16.63 8.98
CA SER A 32 -14.76 17.55 10.00
C SER A 32 -15.08 17.06 11.40
N VAL A 33 -14.33 17.57 12.37
CA VAL A 33 -14.44 17.20 13.78
C VAL A 33 -14.30 18.44 14.66
N ASP A 34 -15.12 18.54 15.71
CA ASP A 34 -15.06 19.67 16.63
C ASP A 34 -13.92 19.47 17.64
N LEU A 35 -12.98 20.42 17.66
CA LEU A 35 -11.84 20.45 18.58
C LEU A 35 -12.01 21.47 19.72
N SER A 36 -13.18 22.12 19.85
CA SER A 36 -13.43 23.20 20.81
C SER A 36 -13.08 22.83 22.26
N ALA A 37 -13.31 21.56 22.63
CA ALA A 37 -12.99 21.04 23.97
C ALA A 37 -11.49 21.08 24.31
N TYR A 38 -10.62 21.23 23.30
CA TYR A 38 -9.17 21.25 23.44
C TYR A 38 -8.56 22.65 23.24
N ALA A 39 -9.38 23.68 22.99
CA ALA A 39 -8.90 25.04 22.78
C ALA A 39 -7.98 25.52 23.90
N GLY A 40 -6.84 26.11 23.52
CA GLY A 40 -5.81 26.59 24.45
C GLY A 40 -4.85 25.53 24.97
N ASN A 41 -5.00 24.26 24.56
CA ASN A 41 -4.07 23.18 24.89
C ASN A 41 -3.26 22.75 23.68
N GLU A 42 -2.06 22.26 23.93
CA GLU A 42 -1.29 21.50 22.94
C GLU A 42 -1.78 20.05 22.95
N ILE A 43 -2.20 19.56 21.78
CA ILE A 43 -2.70 18.19 21.62
C ILE A 43 -2.04 17.52 20.42
N LEU A 44 -2.00 16.19 20.45
CA LEU A 44 -1.65 15.37 19.29
C LEU A 44 -2.92 14.79 18.69
N LEU A 45 -3.08 14.94 17.38
CA LEU A 45 -4.12 14.26 16.62
C LEU A 45 -3.53 12.99 15.99
N ARG A 46 -4.32 11.91 16.00
CA ARG A 46 -3.93 10.61 15.46
C ARG A 46 -5.07 10.00 14.68
N PHE A 47 -4.74 9.39 13.54
CA PHE A 47 -5.61 8.49 12.81
C PHE A 47 -5.31 7.04 13.18
N GLU A 48 -6.35 6.25 13.41
CA GLU A 48 -6.24 4.82 13.67
C GLU A 48 -7.06 4.06 12.63
N TYR A 49 -6.43 3.08 11.99
CA TYR A 49 -7.09 2.16 11.08
C TYR A 49 -7.06 0.77 11.71
N ILE A 50 -8.22 0.29 12.12
CA ILE A 50 -8.39 -0.97 12.84
C ILE A 50 -9.22 -1.90 11.96
N THR A 51 -8.70 -3.09 11.67
CA THR A 51 -9.37 -4.13 10.88
C THR A 51 -9.58 -5.39 11.72
N ASP A 52 -10.60 -6.16 11.37
CA ASP A 52 -10.74 -7.54 11.84
C ASP A 52 -10.13 -8.54 10.85
N ASP A 53 -10.34 -9.83 11.10
CA ASP A 53 -9.91 -10.93 10.23
C ASP A 53 -10.94 -11.29 9.14
N ALA A 54 -12.08 -10.60 9.08
CA ALA A 54 -13.21 -10.97 8.24
C ALA A 54 -13.17 -10.31 6.85
N VAL A 55 -12.84 -9.01 6.78
CA VAL A 55 -12.88 -8.26 5.51
C VAL A 55 -11.64 -7.39 5.32
N PHE A 56 -10.98 -7.57 4.17
CA PHE A 56 -9.86 -6.75 3.74
C PHE A 56 -10.26 -5.84 2.56
N SER A 57 -10.02 -4.54 2.69
CA SER A 57 -10.26 -3.53 1.65
C SER A 57 -9.02 -2.64 1.49
N LYS A 58 -9.05 -1.69 0.53
CA LYS A 58 -7.93 -0.77 0.23
C LYS A 58 -7.54 0.14 1.40
N GLY A 59 -8.42 0.29 2.40
CA GLY A 59 -8.22 1.18 3.53
C GLY A 59 -8.52 2.65 3.20
N PRO A 60 -8.33 3.56 4.19
CA PRO A 60 -8.62 4.98 4.03
C PRO A 60 -7.44 5.75 3.41
N CYS A 61 -7.77 6.82 2.68
CA CYS A 61 -6.84 7.87 2.30
C CYS A 61 -7.34 9.19 2.88
N PHE A 62 -6.42 10.02 3.34
CA PHE A 62 -6.70 11.33 3.91
C PHE A 62 -5.80 12.36 3.23
N ASP A 63 -6.35 13.52 2.92
CA ASP A 63 -5.65 14.61 2.26
C ASP A 63 -6.30 15.95 2.64
N ASP A 64 -5.61 17.06 2.33
CA ASP A 64 -6.08 18.44 2.54
C ASP A 64 -6.57 18.72 3.97
N PHE A 65 -5.70 18.50 4.96
CA PHE A 65 -6.00 18.81 6.35
C PHE A 65 -5.97 20.31 6.61
N GLU A 66 -6.89 20.79 7.47
CA GLU A 66 -6.97 22.20 7.86
C GLU A 66 -7.49 22.33 9.31
N ILE A 67 -6.97 23.33 10.02
CA ILE A 67 -7.51 23.86 11.28
C ILE A 67 -7.58 25.38 11.15
N GLU A 68 -8.75 25.88 10.74
CA GLU A 68 -8.97 27.29 10.38
C GLU A 68 -8.66 28.23 11.56
N GLU A 69 -9.02 27.85 12.78
CA GLU A 69 -8.91 28.69 13.97
C GLU A 69 -7.48 29.05 14.34
N ILE A 70 -6.49 28.28 13.86
CA ILE A 70 -5.06 28.54 14.03
C ILE A 70 -4.35 28.80 12.70
N GLY A 71 -5.09 28.84 11.58
CA GLY A 71 -4.54 29.04 10.24
C GLY A 71 -3.56 27.96 9.79
N TRP A 72 -3.74 26.72 10.28
CA TRP A 72 -2.88 25.59 9.93
C TRP A 72 -3.51 24.78 8.79
N SER A 73 -2.70 24.36 7.83
CA SER A 73 -3.12 23.43 6.77
C SER A 73 -1.96 22.54 6.30
N ASP A 74 -2.30 21.36 5.78
CA ASP A 74 -1.37 20.40 5.21
C ASP A 74 -2.03 19.62 4.06
N ASN A 75 -1.51 19.78 2.85
CA ASN A 75 -1.96 19.09 1.64
C ASN A 75 -1.22 17.76 1.38
N THR A 76 -0.54 17.22 2.39
CA THR A 76 0.16 15.93 2.39
C THR A 76 1.23 15.76 1.30
N SER A 77 1.66 16.84 0.66
CA SER A 77 2.69 16.83 -0.39
C SER A 77 4.10 16.53 0.15
N ASN A 78 4.30 16.78 1.45
CA ASN A 78 5.50 16.45 2.22
C ASN A 78 5.09 15.70 3.51
N ASP A 79 6.04 15.43 4.39
CA ASP A 79 5.75 14.61 5.57
C ASP A 79 4.98 15.38 6.65
N GLY A 80 4.90 16.73 6.59
CA GLY A 80 3.97 17.54 7.39
C GLY A 80 4.16 17.47 8.92
N GLY A 81 5.21 16.79 9.41
CA GLY A 81 5.37 16.45 10.83
C GLY A 81 4.64 15.19 11.27
N TRP A 82 3.99 14.46 10.34
CA TRP A 82 3.32 13.19 10.62
C TRP A 82 4.31 12.08 10.95
N VAL A 83 4.02 11.34 12.01
CA VAL A 83 4.71 10.09 12.33
C VAL A 83 3.88 8.93 11.77
N ALA A 84 4.33 8.39 10.65
CA ALA A 84 3.61 7.35 9.93
C ALA A 84 3.91 5.95 10.50
N GLU A 85 3.07 5.51 11.44
CA GLU A 85 3.11 4.15 12.01
C GLU A 85 2.09 3.25 11.28
N GLY A 86 2.52 2.63 10.19
CA GLY A 86 1.70 1.75 9.34
C GLY A 86 1.00 2.46 8.18
N PHE A 87 0.74 3.77 8.29
CA PHE A 87 0.38 4.59 7.14
C PHE A 87 1.59 4.82 6.23
N VAL A 88 1.32 5.09 4.97
CA VAL A 88 2.34 5.43 3.96
C VAL A 88 1.83 6.60 3.14
N ARG A 89 2.72 7.56 2.88
CA ARG A 89 2.42 8.65 1.96
C ARG A 89 2.40 8.11 0.53
N VAL A 90 1.24 8.17 -0.10
CA VAL A 90 1.04 7.70 -1.47
C VAL A 90 1.22 8.89 -2.42
N ARG A 91 2.22 8.79 -3.31
CA ARG A 91 2.27 9.65 -4.50
C ARG A 91 1.43 8.98 -5.59
N GLY A 92 1.03 9.72 -6.63
CA GLY A 92 0.09 9.26 -7.68
C GLY A 92 0.34 7.87 -8.27
N THR A 93 1.54 7.30 -8.09
CA THR A 93 1.82 5.87 -8.24
C THR A 93 2.71 5.34 -7.11
N ILE A 94 2.40 4.15 -6.59
CA ILE A 94 3.32 3.36 -5.78
C ILE A 94 4.19 2.55 -6.74
N PRO A 95 5.54 2.71 -6.75
CA PRO A 95 6.40 1.90 -7.61
C PRO A 95 6.21 0.42 -7.33
N THR A 96 6.05 -0.37 -8.39
CA THR A 96 5.93 -1.82 -8.25
C THR A 96 7.32 -2.44 -8.14
N GLN A 97 7.59 -3.11 -7.03
CA GLN A 97 8.74 -3.96 -6.82
C GLN A 97 8.45 -5.38 -7.27
N TYR A 98 9.42 -5.99 -7.94
CA TYR A 98 9.33 -7.37 -8.44
C TYR A 98 10.40 -8.24 -7.80
N LEU A 99 10.01 -9.45 -7.43
CA LEU A 99 10.92 -10.58 -7.24
C LEU A 99 10.83 -11.45 -8.48
N MET A 100 11.96 -11.61 -9.16
CA MET A 100 12.06 -12.37 -10.40
C MET A 100 12.96 -13.57 -10.19
N GLN A 101 12.44 -14.76 -10.51
CA GLN A 101 13.18 -16.00 -10.44
C GLN A 101 13.11 -16.73 -11.77
N LEU A 102 14.21 -17.34 -12.16
CA LEU A 102 14.28 -18.23 -13.30
C LEU A 102 14.62 -19.63 -12.80
N ILE A 103 13.81 -20.60 -13.19
CA ILE A 103 14.04 -22.01 -12.90
C ILE A 103 14.47 -22.66 -14.21
N HIS A 104 15.68 -23.21 -14.22
CA HIS A 104 16.22 -24.00 -15.33
C HIS A 104 16.11 -25.47 -14.95
N GLU A 105 15.08 -26.12 -15.48
CA GLU A 105 14.88 -27.56 -15.36
C GLU A 105 15.66 -28.23 -16.50
N LYS A 106 16.69 -28.99 -16.12
CA LYS A 106 17.53 -29.71 -17.08
C LYS A 106 16.92 -31.08 -17.36
N ASP A 107 17.08 -31.57 -18.58
CA ASP A 107 16.67 -32.94 -18.93
C ASP A 107 17.34 -33.98 -18.02
N VAL A 108 18.60 -33.72 -17.63
CA VAL A 108 19.32 -34.54 -16.65
C VAL A 108 19.94 -33.66 -15.56
N GLY A 109 19.55 -33.93 -14.31
CA GLY A 109 20.11 -33.31 -13.11
C GLY A 109 19.07 -32.57 -12.28
N GLU A 110 19.54 -31.90 -11.23
CA GLU A 110 18.68 -31.09 -10.37
C GLU A 110 18.38 -29.73 -11.03
N PRO A 111 17.17 -29.19 -10.85
CA PRO A 111 16.82 -27.86 -11.34
C PRO A 111 17.68 -26.79 -10.67
N VAL A 112 18.04 -25.77 -11.44
CA VAL A 112 18.80 -24.62 -10.93
C VAL A 112 17.89 -23.41 -10.87
N VAL A 113 17.85 -22.75 -9.71
CA VAL A 113 17.06 -21.53 -9.50
C VAL A 113 17.99 -20.32 -9.46
N TYR A 114 17.73 -19.37 -10.34
CA TYR A 114 18.43 -18.09 -10.42
C TYR A 114 17.52 -16.98 -9.91
N GLN A 115 18.07 -16.06 -9.13
CA GLN A 115 17.43 -14.77 -8.88
C GLN A 115 17.86 -13.78 -9.96
N MET A 116 16.88 -13.22 -10.66
CA MET A 116 17.16 -12.20 -11.68
C MET A 116 17.21 -10.83 -11.01
N PRO A 117 18.32 -10.06 -11.16
CA PRO A 117 18.38 -8.70 -10.65
C PRO A 117 17.40 -7.80 -11.41
N ILE A 118 16.60 -7.05 -10.66
CA ILE A 118 15.67 -6.05 -11.18
C ILE A 118 16.04 -4.70 -10.59
N ASP A 119 16.15 -3.69 -11.45
CA ASP A 119 16.45 -2.33 -11.04
C ASP A 119 15.23 -1.63 -10.42
N ILE A 120 15.46 -0.43 -9.89
CA ILE A 120 14.43 0.39 -9.24
C ILE A 120 13.31 0.83 -10.21
N THR A 121 13.50 0.70 -11.52
CA THR A 121 12.50 1.00 -12.55
C THR A 121 11.68 -0.23 -12.95
N GLY A 122 11.94 -1.38 -12.34
CA GLY A 122 11.24 -2.63 -12.65
C GLY A 122 11.79 -3.34 -13.89
N LYS A 123 13.02 -3.04 -14.31
CA LYS A 123 13.66 -3.67 -15.47
C LYS A 123 14.82 -4.56 -15.04
N GLY A 124 15.02 -5.65 -15.77
CA GLY A 124 16.22 -6.47 -15.63
C GLY A 124 16.43 -7.35 -16.84
N GLU A 125 17.65 -7.84 -16.95
CA GLU A 125 18.09 -8.76 -17.98
C GLU A 125 18.91 -9.86 -17.31
N PHE A 126 18.73 -11.09 -17.80
CA PHE A 126 19.45 -12.23 -17.27
C PHE A 126 19.74 -13.20 -18.41
N THR A 127 20.98 -13.66 -18.48
CA THR A 127 21.42 -14.64 -19.46
C THR A 127 21.69 -15.95 -18.74
N ILE A 128 21.07 -17.02 -19.22
CA ILE A 128 21.41 -18.38 -18.83
C ILE A 128 22.24 -19.03 -19.94
N GLU A 129 23.24 -19.79 -19.54
CA GLU A 129 24.10 -20.54 -20.45
C GLU A 129 23.82 -22.04 -20.31
N ASN A 130 24.21 -22.81 -21.33
CA ASN A 130 24.08 -24.28 -21.36
C ASN A 130 22.63 -24.75 -21.25
N VAL A 131 21.72 -24.10 -21.96
CA VAL A 131 20.34 -24.57 -22.15
C VAL A 131 20.36 -25.64 -23.25
N GLY A 132 20.04 -26.87 -22.88
CA GLY A 132 19.88 -27.99 -23.82
C GLY A 132 18.56 -27.91 -24.59
N ASP A 133 18.47 -28.65 -25.70
CA ASP A 133 17.29 -28.65 -26.59
C ASP A 133 16.00 -29.10 -25.89
N ASP A 134 16.11 -29.96 -24.87
CA ASP A 134 15.00 -30.52 -24.10
C ASP A 134 14.84 -29.88 -22.70
N ASP A 135 15.62 -28.84 -22.38
CA ASP A 135 15.53 -28.16 -21.09
C ASP A 135 14.29 -27.25 -21.02
N LEU A 136 13.65 -27.19 -19.84
CA LEU A 136 12.55 -26.28 -19.57
C LEU A 136 13.03 -25.07 -18.77
N VAL A 137 12.72 -23.87 -19.28
CA VAL A 137 13.00 -22.61 -18.60
C VAL A 137 11.69 -21.98 -18.14
N VAL A 138 11.54 -21.83 -16.82
CA VAL A 138 10.36 -21.20 -16.20
C VAL A 138 10.76 -19.86 -15.60
N VAL A 139 10.07 -18.79 -15.98
CA VAL A 139 10.23 -17.46 -15.36
C VAL A 139 9.07 -17.22 -14.41
N VAL A 140 9.38 -16.97 -13.14
CA VAL A 140 8.42 -16.65 -12.09
C VAL A 140 8.51 -15.16 -11.77
N ILE A 141 7.39 -14.47 -11.92
CA ILE A 141 7.26 -13.02 -11.73
C ILE A 141 6.33 -12.76 -10.55
N SER A 142 6.87 -12.21 -9.47
CA SER A 142 6.09 -11.88 -8.28
C SER A 142 6.12 -10.38 -8.02
N ALA A 143 4.96 -9.73 -8.04
CA ALA A 143 4.82 -8.36 -7.54
C ALA A 143 4.83 -8.40 -6.01
N VAL A 144 5.83 -7.78 -5.37
CA VAL A 144 6.07 -7.88 -3.92
C VAL A 144 5.87 -6.55 -3.19
N THR A 145 5.20 -5.62 -3.85
CA THR A 145 4.95 -4.27 -3.32
C THR A 145 3.95 -4.34 -2.18
N ARG A 146 4.43 -4.28 -0.93
CA ARG A 146 3.57 -4.41 0.27
C ARG A 146 2.39 -3.44 0.29
N ALA A 147 2.55 -2.24 -0.29
CA ALA A 147 1.54 -1.20 -0.30
C ALA A 147 0.60 -1.25 -1.53
N SER A 148 0.66 -2.29 -2.35
CA SER A 148 -0.21 -2.45 -3.52
C SER A 148 -0.82 -3.85 -3.56
N THR A 149 -2.12 -3.90 -3.86
CA THR A 149 -2.85 -5.14 -4.17
C THR A 149 -3.36 -5.15 -5.62
N LEU A 150 -2.95 -4.16 -6.42
CA LEU A 150 -3.35 -4.08 -7.82
C LEU A 150 -2.61 -5.13 -8.65
N PRO A 151 -3.30 -5.80 -9.59
CA PRO A 151 -2.62 -6.58 -10.63
C PRO A 151 -1.60 -5.70 -11.34
N THR A 152 -0.46 -6.30 -11.67
CA THR A 152 0.59 -5.60 -12.40
C THR A 152 0.79 -6.20 -13.77
N GLU A 153 1.04 -5.34 -14.75
CA GLU A 153 1.37 -5.74 -16.11
C GLU A 153 2.89 -5.92 -16.22
N TYR A 154 3.30 -6.89 -17.02
CA TYR A 154 4.70 -7.15 -17.31
C TYR A 154 4.87 -7.54 -18.76
N THR A 155 6.10 -7.41 -19.27
CA THR A 155 6.47 -7.93 -20.58
C THR A 155 7.76 -8.71 -20.43
N VAL A 156 7.75 -9.95 -20.91
CA VAL A 156 8.96 -10.79 -21.01
C VAL A 156 9.32 -10.87 -22.48
N THR A 157 10.60 -10.67 -22.79
CA THR A 157 11.15 -10.88 -24.13
C THR A 157 12.25 -11.92 -24.04
N LEU A 158 12.08 -13.01 -24.76
CA LEU A 158 13.13 -14.02 -24.94
C LEU A 158 13.93 -13.68 -26.21
N ARG A 159 15.25 -13.85 -26.14
CA ARG A 159 16.16 -13.69 -27.27
C ARG A 159 17.16 -14.84 -27.24
N GLU A 160 17.41 -15.40 -28.42
CA GLU A 160 18.43 -16.42 -28.69
C GLU A 160 19.68 -15.79 -29.30
#